data_AF-A0A4S0ISW3-F1
#
_entry.id   AF-A0A4S0ISW3-F1
#
_cell.length_a   1.000
_cell.length_b   1.000
_cell.length_c   1.000
_cell.angle_alpha   90.00
_cell.angle_beta   90.00
_cell.angle_gamma   90.00
#
_symmetry.space_group_name_H-M   'P 1'
#
loop_
_entity.id
_entity.type
_entity.pdbx_description
1 polymer ?
#
loop_
_entity_poly.entity_id
_entity_poly.type
_entity_poly.pdbx_seq_one_letter_code
_entity_poly.pdbx_strand_id
1 'polypeptide(L)'
;LKLRLTIKGDEAVLDFTGSDPQLGSSLNVPSGGDPRHTMLLVGVYYVLYTLNPKILLNTGLARPFICITPQGSVLNPVHPAAVGMRSLTCARLRSVIFGAFSQVVPERLPAAPAGNNCIVNV
;
A
#
# COMPACT_ATOMS: atom_id res chain seq x y z
N LEU A 1 8.13 1.91 -6.21
CA LEU A 1 6.64 1.80 -6.11
C LEU A 1 5.97 2.83 -7.00
N LYS A 2 4.94 2.42 -7.75
CA LYS A 2 4.05 3.28 -8.54
C LYS A 2 2.60 2.91 -8.21
N LEU A 3 1.72 3.89 -8.06
CA LEU A 3 0.30 3.67 -7.76
C LEU A 3 -0.55 4.50 -8.72
N ARG A 4 -1.50 3.84 -9.37
CA ARG A 4 -2.66 4.48 -10.00
C ARG A 4 -3.89 4.13 -9.18
N LEU A 5 -4.50 5.14 -8.58
CA LEU A 5 -5.75 5.01 -7.83
C LEU A 5 -6.93 5.36 -8.73
N THR A 6 -7.89 4.44 -8.85
CA THR A 6 -9.16 4.70 -9.55
C THR A 6 -10.31 4.50 -8.58
N ILE A 7 -11.13 5.52 -8.36
CA ILE A 7 -12.31 5.46 -7.49
C ILE A 7 -13.56 5.53 -8.35
N LYS A 8 -14.50 4.61 -8.14
CA LYS A 8 -15.79 4.59 -8.84
C LYS A 8 -16.89 4.23 -7.84
N GLY A 9 -17.75 5.20 -7.52
CA GLY A 9 -18.80 5.01 -6.53
C GLY A 9 -18.21 4.73 -5.14
N ASP A 10 -18.57 3.59 -4.57
CA ASP A 10 -18.14 3.10 -3.26
C ASP A 10 -16.94 2.13 -3.32
N GLU A 11 -16.37 1.90 -4.50
CA GLU A 11 -15.23 1.00 -4.72
C GLU A 11 -13.98 1.75 -5.23
N ALA A 12 -12.81 1.18 -4.97
CA ALA A 12 -11.55 1.69 -5.48
C ALA A 12 -10.56 0.60 -5.90
N VAL A 13 -9.89 0.82 -7.02
CA VAL A 13 -8.79 -0.01 -7.54
C VAL A 13 -7.47 0.68 -7.27
N LEU A 14 -6.56 -0.02 -6.59
CA LEU A 14 -5.18 0.38 -6.35
C LEU A 14 -4.28 -0.42 -7.28
N ASP A 15 -3.94 0.17 -8.43
CA ASP A 15 -3.08 -0.48 -9.42
C ASP A 15 -1.61 -0.14 -9.17
N PHE A 16 -0.83 -1.17 -8.78
CA PHE A 16 0.60 -1.06 -8.54
C PHE A 16 1.46 -1.52 -9.71
N THR A 17 0.86 -1.71 -10.89
CA THR A 17 1.58 -2.02 -12.14
C THR A 17 2.65 -0.98 -12.42
N GLY A 18 3.85 -1.45 -12.76
CA GLY A 18 5.03 -0.60 -12.97
C GLY A 18 5.81 -0.26 -11.69
N SER A 19 5.39 -0.78 -10.53
CA SER A 19 6.29 -0.90 -9.37
C SER A 19 7.46 -1.84 -9.68
N ASP A 20 8.52 -1.72 -8.88
CA ASP A 20 9.76 -2.46 -9.09
C ASP A 20 9.53 -3.98 -9.09
N PRO A 21 10.32 -4.75 -9.86
CA PRO A 21 10.37 -6.20 -9.69
C PRO A 21 10.79 -6.54 -8.26
N GLN A 22 10.58 -7.80 -7.87
CA GLN A 22 11.06 -8.28 -6.57
C GLN A 22 12.55 -7.98 -6.40
N LEU A 23 12.91 -7.52 -5.21
CA LEU A 23 14.24 -7.04 -4.87
C LEU A 23 15.11 -8.20 -4.37
N GLY A 24 16.42 -8.09 -4.58
CA GLY A 24 17.40 -9.01 -3.97
C GLY A 24 17.56 -8.83 -2.45
N SER A 25 17.09 -7.72 -1.90
CA SER A 25 17.06 -7.46 -0.46
C SER A 25 15.80 -8.00 0.21
N SER A 26 15.71 -7.94 1.53
CA SER A 26 14.56 -8.46 2.29
C SER A 26 13.36 -7.49 2.37
N LEU A 27 13.29 -6.51 1.46
CA LEU A 27 12.27 -5.46 1.41
C LEU A 27 10.99 -5.89 0.67
N ASN A 28 10.88 -7.13 0.19
CA ASN A 28 9.70 -7.58 -0.53
C ASN A 28 8.48 -7.76 0.37
N VAL A 29 7.29 -7.43 -0.13
CA VAL A 29 6.01 -7.55 0.58
C VAL A 29 5.23 -8.75 0.02
N PRO A 30 5.18 -9.90 0.73
CA PRO A 30 4.53 -11.11 0.26
C PRO A 30 3.01 -11.01 0.38
N SER A 31 2.37 -10.42 -0.63
CA SER A 31 0.89 -10.37 -0.68
C SER A 31 0.24 -11.70 -1.06
N GLY A 32 1.01 -12.66 -1.60
CA GLY A 32 0.49 -13.97 -2.00
C GLY A 32 -0.54 -13.90 -3.14
N GLY A 33 -0.53 -12.83 -3.92
CA GLY A 33 -1.53 -12.58 -4.97
C GLY A 33 -2.94 -12.27 -4.46
N ASP A 34 -3.15 -12.09 -3.15
CA ASP A 34 -4.45 -11.68 -2.62
C ASP A 34 -4.69 -10.19 -2.90
N PRO A 35 -5.69 -9.83 -3.73
CA PRO A 35 -5.99 -8.45 -4.08
C PRO A 35 -6.47 -7.62 -2.89
N ARG A 36 -6.84 -8.25 -1.78
CA ARG A 36 -7.30 -7.58 -0.55
C ARG A 36 -6.35 -7.82 0.63
N HIS A 37 -5.12 -8.23 0.34
CA HIS A 37 -4.13 -8.52 1.37
C HIS A 37 -3.92 -7.30 2.28
N THR A 38 -4.03 -7.50 3.60
CA THR A 38 -4.03 -6.41 4.58
C THR A 38 -2.76 -5.53 4.52
N MET A 39 -1.62 -6.13 4.17
CA MET A 39 -0.37 -5.38 4.01
C MET A 39 -0.40 -4.41 2.82
N LEU A 40 -1.17 -4.70 1.77
CA LEU A 40 -1.34 -3.81 0.63
C LEU A 40 -2.26 -2.62 0.99
N LEU A 41 -3.24 -2.87 1.86
CA LEU A 41 -4.27 -1.93 2.25
C LEU A 41 -3.96 -1.13 3.52
N VAL A 42 -2.80 -1.37 4.15
CA VAL A 42 -2.42 -0.69 5.40
C VAL A 42 -2.55 0.83 5.28
N GLY A 43 -2.12 1.43 4.17
CA GLY A 43 -2.26 2.87 3.94
C GLY A 43 -3.70 3.34 3.81
N VAL A 44 -4.56 2.52 3.19
CA VAL A 44 -5.99 2.81 3.05
C VAL A 44 -6.66 2.88 4.42
N TYR A 45 -6.35 1.95 5.33
CA TYR A 45 -6.94 1.97 6.67
C TYR A 45 -6.60 3.24 7.44
N TYR A 46 -5.35 3.71 7.35
CA TYR A 46 -4.96 4.98 7.95
C TYR A 46 -5.66 6.16 7.31
N VAL A 47 -5.78 6.20 5.97
CA VAL A 47 -6.54 7.25 5.27
C VAL A 47 -7.99 7.28 5.75
N LEU A 48 -8.66 6.14 5.79
CA LEU A 48 -10.06 6.05 6.22
C LEU A 48 -10.23 6.47 7.68
N TYR A 49 -9.30 6.07 8.55
CA TYR A 49 -9.32 6.47 9.96
C TYR A 49 -9.06 7.98 10.14
N THR A 50 -8.18 8.58 9.33
CA THR A 50 -8.01 10.04 9.29
C THR A 50 -9.28 10.76 8.86
N LEU A 51 -9.99 10.25 7.85
CA LEU A 51 -11.23 10.84 7.35
C LEU A 51 -12.43 10.63 8.28
N ASN A 52 -12.44 9.54 9.04
CA ASN A 52 -13.47 9.20 10.01
C ASN A 52 -12.86 8.46 11.22
N PRO A 53 -12.47 9.18 12.29
CA PRO A 53 -11.87 8.57 13.49
C PRO A 53 -12.79 7.61 14.25
N LYS A 54 -14.09 7.56 13.92
CA LYS A 54 -15.07 6.63 14.50
C LYS A 54 -15.20 5.33 13.72
N ILE A 55 -14.47 5.17 12.61
CA ILE A 55 -14.54 3.96 11.77
C ILE A 55 -14.00 2.74 12.53
N LEU A 56 -14.71 1.61 12.43
CA LEU A 56 -14.27 0.36 13.05
C LEU A 56 -13.27 -0.36 12.13
N LEU A 57 -12.09 -0.67 12.68
CA LEU A 57 -11.05 -1.41 11.95
C LEU A 57 -11.36 -2.91 11.98
N ASN A 58 -11.93 -3.41 10.88
CA ASN A 58 -12.17 -4.84 10.66
C ASN A 58 -12.02 -5.19 9.17
N THR A 59 -12.09 -6.47 8.82
CA THR A 59 -11.92 -6.97 7.45
C THR A 59 -12.94 -6.38 6.45
N GLY A 60 -14.08 -5.88 6.93
CA GLY A 60 -15.05 -5.18 6.10
C GLY A 60 -14.48 -3.92 5.43
N LEU A 61 -13.46 -3.30 6.01
CA LEU A 61 -12.74 -2.18 5.40
C LEU A 61 -11.92 -2.58 4.18
N ALA A 62 -11.58 -3.85 3.99
CA ALA A 62 -10.86 -4.31 2.82
C ALA A 62 -11.78 -4.58 1.61
N ARG A 63 -13.07 -4.83 1.87
CA ARG A 63 -14.05 -5.26 0.86
C ARG A 63 -14.15 -4.32 -0.37
N PRO A 64 -14.22 -2.97 -0.22
CA PRO A 64 -14.40 -2.07 -1.36
C PRO A 64 -13.10 -1.80 -2.15
N PHE A 65 -11.97 -2.39 -1.75
CA PHE A 65 -10.69 -2.17 -2.38
C PHE A 65 -10.24 -3.42 -3.15
N ILE A 66 -9.59 -3.18 -4.29
CA ILE A 66 -8.92 -4.22 -5.09
C ILE A 66 -7.52 -3.71 -5.41
N CYS A 67 -6.49 -4.44 -4.99
CA CYS A 67 -5.10 -4.17 -5.36
C CYS A 67 -4.69 -5.03 -6.56
N ILE A 68 -4.05 -4.39 -7.55
CA ILE A 68 -3.41 -5.09 -8.67
C ILE A 68 -1.90 -5.08 -8.42
N THR A 69 -1.33 -6.25 -8.13
CA THR A 69 0.10 -6.45 -7.86
C THR A 69 0.66 -7.58 -8.74
N PRO A 70 1.36 -7.24 -9.84
CA PRO A 70 1.92 -8.26 -10.74
C PRO A 70 2.79 -9.27 -10.00
N GLN A 71 2.64 -10.56 -10.32
CA GLN A 71 3.48 -11.63 -9.76
C GLN A 71 4.96 -11.36 -10.09
N GLY A 72 5.83 -11.56 -9.10
CA GLY A 72 7.26 -11.24 -9.20
C GLY A 72 7.59 -9.77 -9.00
N SER A 73 6.63 -8.93 -8.58
CA SER A 73 6.89 -7.54 -8.16
C SER A 73 7.31 -7.45 -6.70
N VAL A 74 7.86 -6.31 -6.29
CA VAL A 74 8.19 -6.03 -4.88
C VAL A 74 6.97 -6.12 -3.94
N LEU A 75 5.75 -6.03 -4.46
CA LEU A 75 4.50 -6.15 -3.71
C LEU A 75 3.80 -7.52 -3.88
N ASN A 76 4.31 -8.40 -4.73
CA ASN A 76 3.83 -9.78 -4.90
C ASN A 76 5.00 -10.68 -5.34
N PRO A 77 6.03 -10.82 -4.47
CA PRO A 77 7.23 -11.57 -4.79
C PRO A 77 6.95 -13.06 -4.88
N VAL A 78 7.80 -13.77 -5.62
CA VAL A 78 7.81 -15.24 -5.64
C VAL A 78 9.06 -15.77 -4.92
N HIS A 79 8.97 -16.99 -4.38
CA HIS A 79 10.12 -17.68 -3.82
C HIS A 79 11.28 -17.72 -4.83
N PRO A 80 12.55 -17.47 -4.42
CA PRO A 80 13.09 -17.38 -3.06
C PRO A 80 13.27 -15.95 -2.50
N ALA A 81 12.46 -14.97 -2.90
CA ALA A 81 12.63 -13.60 -2.43
C ALA A 81 12.58 -13.45 -0.90
N ALA A 82 13.51 -12.67 -0.34
CA ALA A 82 13.54 -12.38 1.09
C ALA A 82 12.48 -11.32 1.49
N VAL A 83 11.85 -11.50 2.66
CA VAL A 83 10.69 -10.68 3.12
C VAL A 83 10.82 -10.17 4.57
N GLY A 84 12.00 -10.32 5.18
CA GLY A 84 12.24 -10.00 6.60
C GLY A 84 12.04 -8.53 6.96
N MET A 85 12.34 -7.60 6.04
CA MET A 85 12.25 -6.15 6.25
C MET A 85 11.04 -5.50 5.55
N ARG A 86 10.00 -6.29 5.24
CA ARG A 86 8.79 -5.82 4.53
C ARG A 86 8.06 -4.63 5.18
N SER A 87 8.17 -4.44 6.50
CA SER A 87 7.56 -3.30 7.22
C SER A 87 8.06 -1.94 6.71
N LEU A 88 9.31 -1.88 6.25
CA LEU A 88 9.93 -0.71 5.65
C LEU A 88 9.27 -0.34 4.32
N THR A 89 9.01 -1.34 3.49
CA THR A 89 8.28 -1.15 2.23
C THR A 89 6.81 -0.81 2.48
N CYS A 90 6.18 -1.39 3.51
CA CYS A 90 4.84 -0.98 3.93
C CYS A 90 4.76 0.49 4.38
N ALA A 91 5.83 1.04 4.97
CA ALA A 91 5.89 2.47 5.27
C ALA A 91 5.89 3.32 3.99
N ARG A 92 6.66 2.93 2.97
CA ARG A 92 6.65 3.59 1.65
C ARG A 92 5.30 3.44 0.95
N LEU A 93 4.69 2.26 1.04
CA LEU A 93 3.36 1.99 0.51
C LEU A 93 2.32 2.93 1.13
N ARG A 94 2.38 3.12 2.45
CA ARG A 94 1.57 4.12 3.18
C ARG A 94 1.73 5.52 2.59
N SER A 95 2.96 5.99 2.41
CA SER A 95 3.22 7.34 1.88
C SER A 95 2.65 7.52 0.47
N VAL A 96 2.81 6.53 -0.41
CA VAL A 96 2.28 6.58 -1.78
C VAL A 96 0.73 6.58 -1.79
N ILE A 97 0.11 5.78 -0.93
CA ILE A 97 -1.36 5.75 -0.79
C ILE A 97 -1.88 7.09 -0.26
N PHE A 98 -1.28 7.64 0.79
CA PHE A 98 -1.65 8.98 1.29
C PHE A 98 -1.51 10.05 0.22
N GLY A 99 -0.39 10.05 -0.54
CA GLY A 99 -0.19 11.00 -1.63
C GLY A 99 -1.20 10.86 -2.76
N ALA A 100 -1.72 9.66 -3.02
CA ALA A 100 -2.80 9.45 -4.00
C ALA A 100 -4.14 9.97 -3.46
N PHE A 101 -4.51 9.65 -2.23
CA PHE A 101 -5.76 10.12 -1.64
C PHE A 101 -5.77 11.62 -1.34
N SER A 102 -4.62 12.23 -1.01
CA SER A 102 -4.52 13.69 -0.82
C SER A 102 -4.78 14.47 -2.11
N GLN A 103 -4.57 13.86 -3.27
CA GLN A 103 -4.98 14.44 -4.55
C GLN A 103 -6.50 14.37 -4.78
N VAL A 104 -7.18 13.39 -4.16
CA VAL A 104 -8.64 13.21 -4.28
C VAL A 104 -9.40 14.14 -3.33
N VAL A 105 -8.94 14.28 -2.08
CA VAL A 105 -9.59 15.10 -1.04
C VAL A 105 -8.58 16.00 -0.30
N PRO A 106 -7.96 16.98 -0.99
CA PRO A 106 -6.86 17.78 -0.43
C PRO A 106 -7.21 18.53 0.85
N GLU A 107 -8.45 19.00 0.98
CA GLU A 107 -8.91 19.76 2.16
C GLU A 107 -9.13 18.90 3.42
N ARG A 108 -9.09 17.58 3.29
CA ARG A 108 -9.43 16.63 4.37
C ARG A 108 -8.28 15.72 4.77
N LEU A 109 -7.19 15.71 4.02
CA LEU A 109 -6.04 14.86 4.29
C LEU A 109 -4.78 15.70 4.49
N PRO A 110 -3.93 15.31 5.46
CA PRO A 110 -2.63 15.94 5.61
C PRO A 110 -1.73 15.62 4.40
N ALA A 111 -0.59 16.31 4.34
CA ALA A 111 0.52 15.90 3.51
C ALA A 111 1.00 14.47 3.87
N ALA A 112 1.95 13.93 3.11
CA ALA A 112 2.44 12.57 3.29
C ALA A 112 2.86 12.29 4.76
N PRO A 113 2.51 11.12 5.33
CA PRO A 113 2.89 10.75 6.68
C PRO A 113 4.41 10.65 6.78
N ALA A 114 4.95 10.87 7.99
CA ALA A 114 6.37 10.77 8.26
C ALA A 114 6.94 9.47 7.66
N GLY A 115 7.88 9.62 6.73
CA GLY A 115 8.55 8.50 6.12
C GLY A 115 9.54 7.90 7.12
N ASN A 116 9.25 6.73 7.65
CA ASN A 116 10.31 5.91 8.22
C ASN A 116 11.29 5.60 7.08
N ASN A 117 12.54 6.10 7.16
CA ASN A 117 13.75 5.28 7.15
C ASN A 117 15.02 6.08 6.84
N CYS A 118 16.03 5.88 7.68
CA CYS A 118 17.44 5.84 7.31
C CYS A 118 17.95 4.41 7.56
N ILE A 119 17.83 3.54 6.56
CA ILE A 119 18.70 2.37 6.44
C ILE A 119 19.26 2.45 5.02
N VAL A 120 20.53 2.85 4.94
CA VAL A 120 21.30 2.81 3.71
C VAL A 120 21.77 1.38 3.58
N ASN A 121 21.20 0.63 2.64
CA ASN A 121 21.81 -0.62 2.23
C ASN A 121 22.98 -0.24 1.33
N VAL A 122 24.20 -0.32 1.85
CA VAL A 122 25.41 -0.41 1.01
C VAL A 122 25.39 -1.68 0.18
#